data_AF-A0A2P1QR13-F1
#
_entry.id   AF-A0A2P1QR13-F1
#
_cell.length_a   1.000
_cell.length_b   1.000
_cell.length_c   1.000
_cell.angle_alpha   90.00
_cell.angle_beta   90.00
_cell.angle_gamma   90.00
#
_symmetry.space_group_name_H-M   'P 1'
#
loop_
_entity.id
_entity.type
_entity.pdbx_description
1 polymer ?
#
loop_
_entity_poly.entity_id
_entity_poly.type
_entity_poly.pdbx_seq_one_letter_code
_entity_poly.pdbx_strand_id
1 'polypeptide(L)'
;MKPKLFIRIASVLISIFAVGHSIGHFTRYNTTDSQALNTISTMQKTKIPMEGVVKSYDQFYTGMSLNLSIFLISLTILLWFLSNLAESNPQTTLKLLIPIFFCAFCFSVTGFVYFFFAPTMISLLATLSLLTSVILLKKS
;
A
#
# COMPACT_ATOMS: atom_id res chain seq x y z
N MET A 1 14.27 -0.69 -23.15
CA MET A 1 14.10 -1.17 -21.75
C MET A 1 12.87 -2.06 -21.68
N LYS A 2 12.89 -3.16 -20.91
CA LYS A 2 11.78 -4.12 -20.87
C LYS A 2 10.70 -3.69 -19.86
N PRO A 3 9.40 -3.65 -20.21
CA PRO A 3 8.33 -3.31 -19.28
C PRO A 3 8.36 -4.15 -17.99
N LYS A 4 8.67 -5.45 -18.13
CA LYS A 4 8.87 -6.41 -17.04
C LYS A 4 9.75 -5.89 -15.90
N LEU A 5 10.85 -5.19 -16.21
CA LEU A 5 11.78 -4.67 -15.20
C LEU A 5 11.09 -3.64 -14.30
N PHE A 6 10.33 -2.72 -14.89
CA PHE A 6 9.63 -1.68 -14.14
C PHE A 6 8.48 -2.22 -13.29
N ILE A 7 7.78 -3.25 -13.77
CA ILE A 7 6.75 -3.95 -12.97
C ILE A 7 7.41 -4.68 -11.78
N ARG A 8 8.59 -5.30 -11.98
CA ARG A 8 9.38 -5.92 -10.90
C ARG A 8 9.82 -4.91 -9.85
N ILE A 9 10.34 -3.76 -10.27
CA ILE A 9 10.74 -2.67 -9.37
C ILE A 9 9.52 -2.21 -8.55
N ALA A 10 8.37 -2.00 -9.19
CA ALA A 10 7.14 -1.64 -8.49
C ALA A 10 6.71 -2.72 -7.49
N SER A 11 6.79 -4.01 -7.85
CA SER A 11 6.49 -5.13 -6.93
C SER A 11 7.38 -5.09 -5.69
N VAL A 12 8.70 -4.89 -5.85
CA VAL A 12 9.63 -4.78 -4.72
C VAL A 12 9.33 -3.55 -3.86
N LEU A 13 9.05 -2.39 -4.46
CA LEU A 13 8.71 -1.17 -3.71
C LEU A 13 7.42 -1.33 -2.89
N ILE A 14 6.38 -1.93 -3.47
CA ILE A 14 5.13 -2.22 -2.74
C ILE A 14 5.37 -3.26 -1.63
N SER A 15 6.29 -4.21 -1.82
CA SER A 15 6.70 -5.14 -0.75
C SER A 15 7.37 -4.41 0.41
N ILE A 16 8.30 -3.50 0.12
CA ILE A 16 8.95 -2.66 1.14
C ILE A 16 7.90 -1.82 1.88
N PHE A 17 6.92 -1.26 1.15
CA PHE A 17 5.81 -0.54 1.77
C PHE A 17 5.00 -1.46 2.69
N ALA A 18 4.64 -2.67 2.25
CA ALA A 18 3.90 -3.62 3.08
C ALA A 18 4.64 -3.95 4.39
N VAL A 19 5.94 -4.21 4.32
CA VAL A 19 6.79 -4.50 5.49
C VAL A 19 6.88 -3.28 6.41
N GLY A 20 7.21 -2.10 5.86
CA GLY A 20 7.33 -0.87 6.64
C GLY A 20 6.01 -0.47 7.32
N HIS A 21 4.90 -0.59 6.60
CA HIS A 21 3.56 -0.36 7.15
C HIS A 21 3.24 -1.34 8.29
N SER A 22 3.54 -2.63 8.10
CA SER A 22 3.31 -3.65 9.13
C SER A 22 4.13 -3.38 10.38
N ILE A 23 5.42 -3.07 10.23
CA ILE A 23 6.30 -2.68 11.35
C ILE A 23 5.73 -1.46 12.06
N GLY A 24 5.36 -0.41 11.33
CA GLY A 24 4.77 0.80 11.91
C GLY A 24 3.48 0.50 12.70
N HIS A 25 2.63 -0.38 12.18
CA HIS A 25 1.42 -0.80 12.87
C HIS A 25 1.72 -1.54 14.19
N PHE A 26 2.60 -2.54 14.18
CA PHE A 26 2.90 -3.33 15.37
C PHE A 26 3.74 -2.57 16.41
N THR A 27 4.47 -1.53 15.99
CA THR A 27 5.29 -0.69 16.86
C THR A 27 4.61 0.62 17.27
N ARG A 28 3.37 0.89 16.84
CA ARG A 28 2.67 2.17 17.10
C ARG A 28 2.45 2.49 18.58
N TYR A 29 2.53 1.50 19.46
CA TYR A 29 2.44 1.68 20.91
C TYR A 29 3.79 2.05 21.54
N ASN A 30 4.90 1.87 20.82
CA ASN A 30 6.25 2.11 21.30
C ASN A 30 6.61 3.59 21.10
N THR A 31 6.03 4.45 21.92
CA THR A 31 6.34 5.89 21.96
C THR A 31 6.53 6.36 23.40
N THR A 32 7.42 7.32 23.59
CA THR A 32 7.63 7.99 24.89
C THR A 32 6.82 9.27 25.03
N ASP A 33 6.10 9.69 23.98
CA ASP A 33 5.24 10.87 24.00
C ASP A 33 3.98 10.60 24.85
N SER A 34 3.84 11.33 25.95
CA SER A 34 2.74 11.19 26.89
C SER A 34 1.38 11.55 26.28
N GLN A 35 1.33 12.48 25.32
CA GLN A 35 0.09 12.83 24.63
C GLN A 35 -0.36 11.69 23.72
N ALA A 36 0.58 11.12 22.94
CA ALA A 36 0.30 9.98 22.09
C ALA A 36 -0.19 8.76 22.90
N LEU A 37 0.47 8.46 24.02
CA LEU A 37 0.05 7.37 24.92
C LEU A 37 -1.36 7.59 25.50
N ASN A 38 -1.71 8.83 25.86
CA ASN A 38 -3.06 9.14 26.33
C ASN A 38 -4.12 8.94 25.23
N THR A 39 -3.85 9.42 24.01
CA THR A 39 -4.75 9.21 22.86
C THR A 39 -4.93 7.73 22.57
N ILE A 40 -3.86 6.94 22.55
CA ILE A 40 -3.92 5.48 22.39
C ILE A 40 -4.78 4.85 23.48
N SER A 41 -4.56 5.19 24.76
CA SER A 41 -5.36 4.68 25.88
C SER A 41 -6.85 5.00 25.72
N THR A 42 -7.15 6.22 25.25
CA THR A 42 -8.52 6.66 24.96
C THR A 42 -9.13 5.83 23.83
N MET A 43 -8.41 5.63 22.71
CA MET A 43 -8.89 4.80 21.59
C MET A 43 -9.18 3.35 22.02
N GLN A 44 -8.38 2.78 22.94
CA GLN A 44 -8.57 1.42 23.45
C GLN A 44 -9.80 1.29 24.37
N LYS A 45 -10.10 2.34 25.14
CA LYS A 45 -11.24 2.39 26.07
C LYS A 45 -12.55 2.76 25.38
N THR A 46 -12.51 3.64 24.38
CA THR A 46 -13.69 4.11 23.65
C THR A 46 -14.31 2.97 22.84
N LYS A 47 -15.47 2.49 23.29
CA LYS A 47 -16.26 1.46 22.61
C LYS A 47 -17.19 2.12 21.59
N ILE A 48 -17.17 1.61 20.36
CA ILE A 48 -18.06 2.05 19.28
C ILE A 48 -19.00 0.87 18.98
N PRO A 49 -20.32 1.04 19.20
CA PRO A 49 -21.31 0.07 18.74
C PRO A 49 -21.53 0.23 17.24
N MET A 50 -21.38 -0.85 16.48
CA MET A 50 -21.63 -0.91 15.03
C MET A 50 -22.34 -2.23 14.73
N GLU A 51 -23.54 -2.16 14.15
CA GLU A 51 -24.32 -3.34 13.70
C GLU A 51 -24.44 -4.46 14.75
N GLY A 52 -24.64 -4.09 16.03
CA GLY A 52 -24.78 -5.07 17.12
C GLY A 52 -23.47 -5.65 17.66
N VAL A 53 -22.32 -5.26 17.10
CA VAL A 53 -20.99 -5.61 17.63
C VAL A 53 -20.37 -4.40 18.31
N VAL A 54 -19.73 -4.63 19.46
CA VAL A 54 -19.00 -3.60 20.20
C VAL A 54 -17.50 -3.86 20.10
N LYS A 55 -16.78 -2.95 19.43
CA LYS A 55 -15.30 -2.94 19.38
C LYS A 55 -14.78 -1.59 19.86
N SER A 56 -13.55 -1.57 20.35
CA SER A 56 -12.87 -0.29 20.63
C SER A 56 -12.48 0.41 19.33
N TYR A 57 -12.32 1.73 19.39
CA TYR A 57 -11.78 2.50 18.27
C TYR A 57 -10.41 1.96 17.84
N ASP A 58 -9.57 1.55 18.80
CA ASP A 58 -8.25 0.96 18.52
C ASP A 58 -8.34 -0.37 17.74
N GLN A 59 -9.36 -1.19 18.01
CA GLN A 59 -9.61 -2.43 17.26
C GLN A 59 -10.07 -2.15 15.83
N PHE A 60 -10.89 -1.11 15.60
CA PHE A 60 -11.27 -0.71 14.24
C PHE A 60 -10.04 -0.23 13.45
N TYR A 61 -9.22 0.64 14.05
CA TYR A 61 -7.97 1.10 13.44
C TYR A 61 -7.04 -0.08 13.13
N THR A 62 -6.93 -1.05 14.03
CA THR A 62 -6.15 -2.28 13.82
C THR A 62 -6.67 -3.07 12.62
N GLY A 63 -7.98 -3.33 12.55
CA GLY A 63 -8.57 -4.05 11.42
C GLY A 63 -8.32 -3.36 10.08
N MET A 64 -8.50 -2.03 10.00
CA MET A 64 -8.22 -1.26 8.78
C MET A 64 -6.73 -1.32 8.38
N SER A 65 -5.83 -1.20 9.34
CA SER A 65 -4.38 -1.30 9.13
C SER A 65 -3.95 -2.68 8.62
N LEU A 66 -4.48 -3.75 9.21
CA LEU A 66 -4.20 -5.12 8.77
C LEU A 66 -4.75 -5.38 7.37
N ASN A 67 -5.95 -4.88 7.04
CA ASN A 67 -6.52 -4.96 5.68
C ASN A 67 -5.60 -4.30 4.65
N LEU A 68 -5.03 -3.12 4.95
CA LEU A 68 -4.07 -2.48 4.05
C LEU A 68 -2.81 -3.33 3.87
N SER A 69 -2.28 -3.93 4.94
CA SER A 69 -1.10 -4.79 4.87
C SER A 69 -1.35 -6.02 3.98
N ILE A 70 -2.51 -6.69 4.15
CA ILE A 70 -2.94 -7.81 3.32
C ILE A 70 -3.09 -7.39 1.85
N PHE A 71 -3.67 -6.21 1.61
CA PHE A 71 -3.83 -5.66 0.27
C PHE A 71 -2.47 -5.39 -0.41
N LEU A 72 -1.52 -4.77 0.29
CA LEU A 72 -0.18 -4.48 -0.25
C LEU A 72 0.61 -5.76 -0.55
N ILE A 73 0.50 -6.79 0.29
CA ILE A 73 1.09 -8.11 0.02
C ILE A 73 0.45 -8.74 -1.23
N SER A 74 -0.87 -8.69 -1.33
CA SER A 74 -1.60 -9.21 -2.50
C SER A 74 -1.19 -8.48 -3.78
N LEU A 75 -1.04 -7.15 -3.70
CA LEU A 75 -0.61 -6.30 -4.81
C LEU A 75 0.84 -6.59 -5.22
N THR A 76 1.73 -6.85 -4.26
CA THR A 76 3.11 -7.29 -4.50
C THR A 76 3.14 -8.55 -5.36
N ILE A 77 2.37 -9.57 -4.96
CA ILE A 77 2.28 -10.86 -5.66
C ILE A 77 1.67 -10.67 -7.05
N LEU A 78 0.60 -9.89 -7.17
CA LEU A 78 -0.06 -9.61 -8.44
C LEU A 78 0.89 -8.92 -9.43
N LEU A 79 1.63 -7.91 -8.99
CA LEU A 79 2.65 -7.25 -9.80
C LEU A 79 3.77 -8.22 -10.21
N TRP A 80 4.18 -9.12 -9.30
CA TRP A 80 5.15 -10.17 -9.61
C TRP A 80 4.65 -11.07 -10.76
N PHE A 81 3.40 -11.51 -10.71
CA PHE A 81 2.79 -12.32 -11.78
C PHE A 81 2.64 -11.55 -13.09
N LEU A 82 2.13 -10.31 -13.05
CA LEU A 82 1.99 -9.46 -14.23
C LEU A 82 3.32 -9.18 -14.91
N SER A 83 4.41 -9.06 -14.14
CA SER A 83 5.74 -8.87 -14.74
C SER A 83 6.21 -10.09 -15.56
N ASN A 84 5.82 -11.30 -15.17
CA ASN A 84 6.09 -12.52 -15.95
C ASN A 84 5.24 -12.55 -17.22
N LEU A 85 4.00 -12.09 -17.14
CA LEU A 85 3.05 -12.06 -18.25
C LEU A 85 3.34 -10.95 -19.28
N ALA A 86 4.10 -9.92 -18.89
CA ALA A 86 4.38 -8.75 -19.71
C ALA A 86 5.05 -9.06 -21.06
N GLU A 87 5.84 -10.14 -21.15
CA GLU A 87 6.53 -10.54 -22.38
C GLU A 87 5.63 -11.40 -23.29
N SER A 88 4.79 -12.27 -22.73
CA SER A 88 3.92 -13.16 -23.52
C SER A 88 2.58 -12.53 -23.90
N ASN A 89 2.00 -11.70 -23.03
CA ASN A 89 0.67 -11.11 -23.21
C ASN A 89 0.68 -9.61 -22.82
N PRO A 90 1.32 -8.75 -23.61
CA PRO A 90 1.52 -7.33 -23.27
C PRO A 90 0.20 -6.55 -23.15
N GLN A 91 -0.77 -6.80 -24.03
CA GLN A 91 -2.05 -6.10 -24.01
C GLN A 91 -2.91 -6.44 -22.79
N THR A 92 -2.95 -7.72 -22.38
CA THR A 92 -3.62 -8.14 -21.14
C THR A 92 -2.93 -7.53 -19.93
N THR A 93 -1.59 -7.56 -19.91
CA THR A 93 -0.80 -6.95 -18.83
C THR A 93 -1.12 -5.46 -18.71
N LEU A 94 -1.14 -4.72 -19.82
CA LEU A 94 -1.47 -3.29 -19.84
C LEU A 94 -2.84 -3.01 -19.22
N LYS A 95 -3.88 -3.74 -19.63
CA LYS A 95 -5.25 -3.55 -19.12
C LYS A 95 -5.34 -3.75 -17.61
N LEU A 96 -4.62 -4.75 -17.07
CA LEU A 96 -4.58 -5.03 -15.64
C LEU A 96 -3.67 -4.06 -14.86
N LEU A 97 -2.65 -3.49 -15.51
CA LEU A 97 -1.70 -2.59 -14.86
C LEU A 97 -2.28 -1.18 -14.63
N ILE A 98 -3.19 -0.72 -15.50
CA ILE A 98 -3.82 0.61 -15.38
C ILE A 98 -4.52 0.83 -14.03
N PRO A 99 -5.44 -0.04 -13.55
CA PRO A 99 -6.06 0.16 -12.24
C PRO A 99 -5.07 0.05 -11.08
N ILE A 100 -4.03 -0.76 -11.20
CA ILE A 100 -2.96 -0.87 -10.19
C ILE A 100 -2.15 0.42 -10.12
N PHE A 101 -1.80 1.00 -11.27
CA PHE A 101 -1.15 2.30 -11.36
C PHE A 101 -2.00 3.39 -10.69
N PHE A 102 -3.30 3.44 -10.98
CA PHE A 102 -4.21 4.38 -10.35
C PHE A 102 -4.22 4.22 -8.82
N CYS A 103 -4.30 2.98 -8.32
CA CYS A 103 -4.24 2.69 -6.89
C CYS A 103 -2.92 3.18 -6.24
N ALA A 104 -1.77 2.88 -6.85
CA ALA A 104 -0.47 3.33 -6.35
C ALA A 104 -0.34 4.88 -6.35
N PHE A 105 -0.91 5.53 -7.37
CA PHE A 105 -0.98 6.99 -7.43
C PHE A 105 -1.83 7.55 -6.28
N CYS A 106 -3.02 6.99 -6.04
CA CYS A 106 -3.86 7.37 -4.92
C CYS A 106 -3.16 7.19 -3.57
N PHE A 107 -2.40 6.11 -3.36
CA PHE A 107 -1.58 5.93 -2.16
C PHE A 107 -0.50 7.01 -2.01
N SER A 108 0.06 7.50 -3.11
CA SER A 108 1.03 8.59 -3.07
C SER A 108 0.38 9.92 -2.67
N VAL A 109 -0.82 10.19 -3.19
CA VAL A 109 -1.59 11.39 -2.83
C VAL A 109 -2.02 11.33 -1.37
N THR A 110 -2.61 10.23 -0.91
CA THR A 110 -3.03 10.11 0.50
C THR A 110 -1.82 10.07 1.43
N GLY A 111 -0.72 9.45 1.00
CA GLY A 111 0.60 9.52 1.63
C GLY A 111 1.00 10.95 1.96
N PHE A 112 0.99 11.80 0.93
CA PHE A 112 1.39 13.20 1.04
C PHE A 112 0.46 14.03 1.92
N VAL A 113 -0.86 13.78 1.86
CA VAL A 113 -1.86 14.59 2.56
C VAL A 113 -2.02 14.19 4.03
N TYR A 114 -2.02 12.89 4.36
CA TYR A 114 -2.43 12.39 5.67
C TYR A 114 -1.35 11.65 6.45
N PHE A 115 -0.27 11.23 5.79
CA PHE A 115 0.77 10.43 6.40
C PHE A 115 2.09 11.21 6.44
N PHE A 116 3.22 10.50 6.31
CA PHE A 116 4.56 11.06 6.40
C PHE A 116 5.38 10.71 5.17
N PHE A 117 6.58 11.26 5.10
CA PHE A 117 7.40 11.26 3.89
C PHE A 117 7.75 9.86 3.35
N ALA A 118 8.09 8.91 4.23
CA ALA A 118 8.57 7.59 3.81
C ALA A 118 7.57 6.78 2.95
N PRO A 119 6.32 6.51 3.39
CA PRO A 119 5.35 5.80 2.56
C PRO A 119 5.04 6.55 1.26
N THR A 120 4.97 7.88 1.32
CA THR A 120 4.72 8.76 0.18
C THR A 120 5.77 8.58 -0.92
N MET A 121 7.06 8.57 -0.55
CA MET A 121 8.15 8.41 -1.53
C MET A 121 8.15 7.02 -2.14
N ILE A 122 7.94 5.98 -1.34
CA ILE A 122 7.95 4.59 -1.82
C ILE A 122 6.79 4.37 -2.80
N SER A 123 5.57 4.82 -2.47
CA SER A 123 4.43 4.70 -3.38
C SER A 123 4.59 5.56 -4.64
N LEU A 124 5.23 6.73 -4.53
CA LEU A 124 5.49 7.59 -5.68
C LEU A 124 6.49 6.94 -6.65
N LEU A 125 7.58 6.37 -6.14
CA LEU A 125 8.54 5.63 -6.96
C LEU A 125 7.90 4.40 -7.62
N ALA A 126 7.01 3.69 -6.91
CA ALA A 126 6.25 2.59 -7.48
C ALA A 126 5.33 3.08 -8.60
N THR A 127 4.64 4.21 -8.40
CA THR A 127 3.76 4.85 -9.38
C THR A 127 4.51 5.26 -10.65
N LEU A 128 5.68 5.90 -10.52
CA LEU A 128 6.52 6.28 -11.65
C LEU A 128 7.07 5.07 -12.41
N SER A 129 7.42 4.00 -11.68
CA SER A 129 7.84 2.73 -12.29
C SER A 129 6.69 2.10 -13.10
N LEU A 130 5.49 2.05 -12.53
CA LEU A 130 4.30 1.53 -13.22
C LEU A 130 3.93 2.39 -14.43
N LEU A 131 3.99 3.72 -14.33
CA LEU A 131 3.76 4.64 -15.45
C LEU A 131 4.72 4.36 -16.61
N THR A 132 6.00 4.17 -16.28
CA THR A 132 7.02 3.84 -17.29
C THR A 132 6.69 2.51 -17.98
N SER A 133 6.28 1.49 -17.22
CA SER A 133 5.84 0.22 -17.79
C SER A 133 4.61 0.37 -18.68
N VAL A 134 3.61 1.16 -18.27
CA VAL A 134 2.40 1.45 -19.07
C VAL A 134 2.77 2.09 -20.40
N ILE A 135 3.67 3.08 -20.40
CA ILE A 135 4.14 3.75 -21.62
C ILE A 135 4.87 2.77 -22.54
N LEU A 136 5.73 1.89 -22.00
CA LEU A 136 6.46 0.91 -22.79
C LEU A 136 5.54 -0.17 -23.38
N LEU A 137 4.55 -0.66 -22.62
CA LEU A 137 3.57 -1.65 -23.09
C LEU A 137 2.66 -1.09 -24.18
N LYS A 138 2.31 0.20 -24.14
CA LYS A 138 1.52 0.84 -25.22
C LYS A 138 2.26 0.92 -26.56
N LYS A 139 3.59 0.86 -26.53
CA LYS A 139 4.45 0.91 -27.74
C LYS A 139 4.77 -0.48 -28.30
N SER A 140 4.38 -1.55 -27.59
CA SER A 140 4.62 -2.96 -27.95
C SER A 140 3.39 -3.57 -28.59
#